data_AF-A0A2N2ITQ9-F1
#
_entry.id   AF-A0A2N2ITQ9-F1
#
_cell.length_a   1.000
_cell.length_b   1.000
_cell.length_c   1.000
_cell.angle_alpha   90.00
_cell.angle_beta   90.00
_cell.angle_gamma   90.00
#
_symmetry.space_group_name_H-M   'P 1'
#
loop_
_entity.id
_entity.type
_entity.pdbx_description
1 polymer ?
#
loop_
_entity_poly.entity_id
_entity_poly.type
_entity_poly.pdbx_seq_one_letter_code
_entity_poly.pdbx_strand_id
1 'polypeptide(L)'
;MRSSRGKGTSVKSMSRAARLLDGWQAGLAVVITSVLVVLVVVPRPRLPEEIPIPRPSVARLHDLAEKDAALASKVEKQELPFEVRQVGESFRQYGLAAATGDGATANLMRSSLGAQLRAVPDPEMLLRLRAYQTRDFLRELAAFEATGVESQGLKELGGEFARTARAAGWVQPRGSGVRVLADHATRRVLFRKRWGEVLQLLDEPFGLTLDEERAFHAFLFRHPVVHVPQGTDPQGRCQSANEYLLRKVTVFGAMDPTYPTDYVQGLLLLRLDRPQVAVEPLARFVEGNPDGPYTLHARNALRYAQDQTHKLLMQ
;
A
#
# COMPACT_ATOMS: atom_id res chain seq x y z
N MET A 1 16.67 -101.73 -25.04
CA MET A 1 15.50 -101.76 -24.12
C MET A 1 15.64 -100.66 -23.07
N ARG A 2 14.52 -100.06 -22.63
CA ARG A 2 14.31 -98.84 -21.80
C ARG A 2 14.33 -97.53 -22.61
N SER A 3 13.23 -97.02 -23.16
CA SER A 3 11.92 -96.61 -22.61
C SER A 3 11.95 -95.31 -21.79
N SER A 4 11.25 -94.30 -22.35
CA SER A 4 10.19 -93.51 -21.72
C SER A 4 10.46 -92.10 -21.16
N ARG A 5 9.71 -91.17 -21.77
CA ARG A 5 8.79 -90.15 -21.19
C ARG A 5 9.30 -88.73 -20.98
N GLY A 6 8.65 -87.84 -21.73
CA GLY A 6 8.62 -86.41 -21.51
C GLY A 6 7.88 -86.00 -20.24
N LYS A 7 8.09 -84.73 -19.87
CA LYS A 7 7.29 -83.99 -18.90
C LYS A 7 7.00 -82.62 -19.50
N GLY A 8 5.76 -82.45 -19.98
CA GLY A 8 5.12 -81.16 -20.03
C GLY A 8 4.39 -80.93 -18.70
N THR A 9 4.68 -79.81 -18.04
CA THR A 9 3.93 -79.10 -16.98
C THR A 9 4.87 -77.95 -16.56
N SER A 10 4.53 -76.67 -16.45
CA SER A 10 3.33 -76.08 -15.89
C SER A 10 3.35 -74.57 -16.19
N VAL A 11 2.46 -74.09 -17.06
CA VAL A 11 2.26 -72.64 -17.34
C VAL A 11 1.11 -72.06 -16.47
N LYS A 12 0.55 -72.84 -15.54
CA LYS A 12 -0.68 -72.45 -14.82
C LYS A 12 -0.50 -71.68 -13.51
N SER A 13 0.71 -71.48 -12.99
CA SER A 13 0.88 -70.80 -11.69
C SER A 13 1.08 -69.28 -11.75
N MET A 14 1.45 -68.69 -12.89
CA MET A 14 1.64 -67.23 -13.01
C MET A 14 0.33 -66.42 -13.09
N SER A 15 -0.82 -67.05 -13.34
CA SER A 15 -2.10 -66.33 -13.55
C SER A 15 -2.84 -65.91 -12.27
N ARG A 16 -2.48 -66.47 -11.09
CA ARG A 16 -3.12 -66.09 -9.81
C ARG A 16 -2.44 -64.92 -9.13
N ALA A 17 -1.12 -64.79 -9.25
CA ALA A 17 -0.38 -63.64 -8.72
C ALA A 17 -0.72 -62.34 -9.49
N ALA A 18 -0.90 -62.43 -10.81
CA ALA A 18 -1.30 -61.29 -11.64
C ALA A 18 -2.71 -60.75 -11.28
N ARG A 19 -3.66 -61.62 -10.93
CA ARG A 19 -5.03 -61.22 -10.53
C ARG A 19 -5.13 -60.60 -9.13
N LEU A 20 -4.14 -60.81 -8.27
CA LEU A 20 -4.04 -60.17 -6.94
C LEU A 20 -3.46 -58.75 -7.02
N LEU A 21 -2.81 -58.40 -8.14
CA LEU A 21 -2.26 -57.07 -8.41
C LEU A 21 -3.22 -56.20 -9.25
N ASP A 22 -4.22 -56.80 -9.90
CA ASP A 22 -5.33 -56.10 -10.55
C ASP A 22 -6.18 -55.38 -9.49
N GLY A 23 -6.02 -54.06 -9.40
CA GLY A 23 -6.72 -53.19 -8.45
C GLY A 23 -5.80 -52.44 -7.47
N TRP A 24 -4.55 -52.89 -7.27
CA TRP A 24 -3.59 -52.20 -6.39
C TRP A 24 -3.16 -50.85 -6.96
N GLN A 25 -3.18 -50.69 -8.29
CA GLN A 25 -2.92 -49.43 -8.96
C GLN A 25 -3.91 -48.32 -8.56
N ALA A 26 -5.20 -48.67 -8.40
CA ALA A 26 -6.22 -47.73 -7.94
C ALA A 26 -6.00 -47.37 -6.46
N GLY A 27 -5.69 -48.35 -5.61
CA GLY A 27 -5.36 -48.10 -4.20
C GLY A 27 -4.12 -47.22 -4.01
N LEU A 28 -3.06 -47.48 -4.77
CA LEU A 28 -1.84 -46.67 -4.78
C LEU A 28 -2.12 -45.24 -5.26
N ALA A 29 -2.92 -45.06 -6.31
CA ALA A 29 -3.31 -43.74 -6.79
C ALA A 29 -4.07 -42.95 -5.71
N VAL A 30 -5.00 -43.58 -4.98
CA VAL A 30 -5.71 -42.94 -3.86
C VAL A 30 -4.77 -42.55 -2.73
N VAL A 31 -3.83 -43.41 -2.34
CA VAL A 31 -2.85 -43.10 -1.30
C VAL A 31 -1.94 -41.95 -1.73
N ILE A 32 -1.39 -42.00 -2.95
CA ILE A 32 -0.54 -40.92 -3.48
C ILE A 32 -1.31 -39.61 -3.54
N THR A 33 -2.54 -39.63 -4.05
CA THR A 33 -3.42 -38.44 -4.09
C THR A 33 -3.70 -37.92 -2.69
N SER A 34 -4.00 -38.79 -1.73
CA SER A 34 -4.24 -38.39 -0.33
C SER A 34 -3.01 -37.76 0.31
N VAL A 35 -1.83 -38.36 0.11
CA VAL A 35 -0.55 -37.82 0.60
C VAL A 35 -0.24 -36.48 -0.05
N LEU A 36 -0.46 -36.34 -1.36
CA LEU A 36 -0.29 -35.07 -2.07
C LEU A 36 -1.25 -34.00 -1.56
N VAL A 37 -2.52 -34.34 -1.33
CA VAL A 37 -3.51 -33.44 -0.74
C VAL A 37 -3.06 -33.00 0.65
N VAL A 38 -2.62 -33.93 1.52
CA VAL A 38 -2.09 -33.60 2.84
C VAL A 38 -0.86 -32.69 2.73
N LEU A 39 0.07 -32.97 1.82
CA LEU A 39 1.29 -32.16 1.63
C LEU A 39 1.01 -30.73 1.12
N VAL A 40 -0.12 -30.52 0.46
CA VAL A 40 -0.58 -29.20 -0.03
C VAL A 40 -1.42 -28.49 1.03
N VAL A 41 -2.28 -29.21 1.76
CA VAL A 41 -3.21 -28.65 2.75
C VAL A 41 -2.51 -28.32 4.07
N VAL A 42 -1.49 -29.10 4.48
CA VAL A 42 -0.80 -28.89 5.75
C VAL A 42 0.03 -27.60 5.70
N PRO A 43 -0.27 -26.62 6.57
CA PRO A 43 0.47 -25.36 6.61
C PRO A 43 1.96 -25.58 6.91
N ARG A 44 2.83 -24.97 6.11
CA ARG A 44 4.29 -25.02 6.30
C ARG A 44 4.77 -23.73 6.98
N PRO A 45 5.70 -23.80 7.93
CA PRO A 45 6.25 -22.60 8.57
C PRO A 45 7.09 -21.84 7.55
N ARG A 46 6.48 -20.85 6.89
CA ARG A 46 7.13 -20.02 5.87
C ARG A 46 6.60 -18.61 5.98
N LEU A 47 7.50 -17.64 6.02
CA LEU A 47 7.16 -16.22 6.02
C LEU A 47 6.79 -15.79 4.58
N PRO A 48 5.60 -15.23 4.34
CA PRO A 48 5.27 -14.61 3.07
C PRO A 48 6.21 -13.44 2.72
N GLU A 49 6.71 -13.45 1.48
CA GLU A 49 7.59 -12.39 0.95
C GLU A 49 6.83 -11.11 0.60
N GLU A 50 5.53 -11.23 0.31
CA GLU A 50 4.69 -10.09 -0.10
C GLU A 50 3.72 -9.67 1.00
N ILE A 51 3.66 -8.36 1.22
CA ILE A 51 2.63 -7.73 2.05
C ILE A 51 1.50 -7.29 1.11
N PRO A 52 0.23 -7.64 1.40
CA PRO A 52 -0.90 -7.11 0.65
C PRO A 52 -0.86 -5.58 0.59
N ILE A 53 -0.89 -5.02 -0.61
CA ILE A 53 -0.92 -3.56 -0.81
C ILE A 53 -2.39 -3.13 -0.98
N PRO A 54 -2.82 -2.00 -0.37
CA PRO A 54 -4.14 -1.42 -0.65
C PRO A 54 -4.39 -1.28 -2.15
N ARG A 55 -5.59 -1.64 -2.60
CA ARG A 55 -5.93 -1.66 -4.04
C ARG A 55 -6.95 -0.57 -4.34
N PRO A 56 -6.53 0.60 -4.84
CA PRO A 56 -7.48 1.61 -5.28
C PRO A 56 -8.20 1.19 -6.56
N SER A 57 -9.46 1.60 -6.71
CA SER A 57 -10.17 1.45 -7.98
C SER A 57 -9.69 2.50 -9.00
N VAL A 58 -8.98 2.05 -10.03
CA VAL A 58 -8.47 2.94 -11.11
C VAL A 58 -9.61 3.69 -11.80
N ALA A 59 -10.74 3.03 -12.04
CA ALA A 59 -11.91 3.64 -12.66
C ALA A 59 -12.46 4.80 -11.81
N ARG A 60 -12.59 4.60 -10.49
CA ARG A 60 -13.07 5.66 -9.60
C ARG A 60 -12.10 6.84 -9.50
N LEU A 61 -10.79 6.57 -9.44
CA LEU A 61 -9.78 7.62 -9.46
C LEU A 61 -9.81 8.42 -10.77
N HIS A 62 -10.08 7.76 -11.90
CA HIS A 62 -10.26 8.41 -13.19
C HIS A 62 -11.51 9.31 -13.20
N ASP A 63 -12.65 8.79 -12.74
CA ASP A 63 -13.90 9.57 -12.65
C ASP A 63 -13.76 10.81 -11.77
N LEU A 64 -13.02 10.69 -10.65
CA LEU A 64 -12.70 11.83 -9.79
C LEU A 64 -11.79 12.83 -10.50
N ALA A 65 -10.78 12.36 -11.24
CA ALA A 65 -9.88 13.22 -12.00
C ALA A 65 -10.61 14.02 -13.09
N GLU A 66 -11.60 13.40 -13.77
CA GLU A 66 -12.46 14.04 -14.76
C GLU A 66 -13.38 15.09 -14.12
N LYS A 67 -14.00 14.78 -12.97
CA LYS A 67 -14.79 15.74 -12.20
C LYS A 67 -13.96 16.96 -11.79
N ASP A 68 -12.76 16.74 -11.27
CA ASP A 68 -11.83 17.82 -10.93
C ASP A 68 -11.44 18.63 -12.18
N ALA A 69 -11.16 17.97 -13.31
CA ALA A 69 -10.85 18.66 -14.56
C ALA A 69 -12.01 19.55 -15.04
N ALA A 70 -13.26 19.06 -14.92
CA ALA A 70 -14.45 19.83 -15.24
C ALA A 70 -14.63 21.05 -14.31
N LEU A 71 -14.40 20.88 -13.00
CA LEU A 71 -14.45 21.98 -12.03
C LEU A 71 -13.37 23.03 -12.29
N ALA A 72 -12.13 22.61 -12.58
CA ALA A 72 -11.04 23.52 -12.94
C ALA A 72 -11.36 24.30 -14.22
N SER A 73 -11.97 23.66 -15.21
CA SER A 73 -12.39 24.30 -16.46
C SER A 73 -13.53 25.33 -16.27
N LYS A 74 -14.37 25.16 -15.24
CA LYS A 74 -15.39 26.17 -14.89
C LYS A 74 -14.75 27.46 -14.40
N VAL A 75 -13.65 27.38 -13.63
CA VAL A 75 -12.93 28.56 -13.10
C VAL A 75 -12.33 29.41 -14.23
N GLU A 76 -11.92 28.80 -15.34
CA GLU A 76 -11.41 29.54 -16.51
C GLU A 76 -12.50 30.30 -17.25
N LYS A 77 -13.74 29.81 -17.19
CA LYS A 77 -14.90 30.42 -17.87
C LYS A 77 -15.64 31.43 -16.98
N GLN A 78 -15.55 31.25 -15.67
CA GLN A 78 -16.25 32.04 -14.66
C GLN A 78 -15.27 32.35 -13.55
N GLU A 79 -14.92 33.63 -13.43
CA GLU A 79 -14.01 34.08 -12.38
C GLU A 79 -14.56 33.71 -11.00
N LEU A 80 -13.67 33.23 -10.14
CA LEU A 80 -14.01 32.96 -8.75
C LEU A 80 -14.26 34.28 -8.01
N PRO A 81 -15.24 34.31 -7.07
CA PRO A 81 -15.46 35.47 -6.21
C PRO A 81 -14.19 35.87 -5.46
N PHE A 82 -14.13 37.14 -5.08
CA PHE A 82 -12.94 37.72 -4.44
C PHE A 82 -12.51 36.94 -3.19
N GLU A 83 -13.47 36.56 -2.35
CA GLU A 83 -13.26 35.82 -1.11
C GLU A 83 -12.58 34.47 -1.37
N VAL A 84 -12.99 33.78 -2.43
CA VAL A 84 -12.42 32.48 -2.83
C VAL A 84 -11.02 32.66 -3.42
N ARG A 85 -10.80 33.71 -4.22
CA ARG A 85 -9.46 34.05 -4.72
C ARG A 85 -8.51 34.41 -3.58
N GLN A 86 -8.99 35.11 -2.55
CA GLN A 86 -8.20 35.46 -1.37
C GLN A 86 -7.77 34.21 -0.57
N VAL A 87 -8.64 33.22 -0.43
CA VAL A 87 -8.26 31.91 0.14
C VAL A 87 -7.18 31.25 -0.70
N GLY A 88 -7.34 31.26 -2.03
CA GLY A 88 -6.37 30.70 -2.96
C GLY A 88 -4.99 31.35 -2.87
N GLU A 89 -4.94 32.69 -2.77
CA GLU A 89 -3.71 33.46 -2.59
C GLU A 89 -3.06 33.21 -1.22
N SER A 90 -3.86 33.20 -0.16
CA SER A 90 -3.36 32.92 1.19
C SER A 90 -2.79 31.50 1.32
N PHE A 91 -3.39 30.52 0.62
CA PHE A 91 -2.83 29.18 0.49
C PHE A 91 -1.46 29.18 -0.21
N ARG A 92 -1.29 29.97 -1.28
CA ARG A 92 -0.01 30.12 -1.99
C ARG A 92 1.06 30.76 -1.11
N GLN A 93 0.70 31.83 -0.40
CA GLN A 93 1.60 32.52 0.54
C GLN A 93 2.02 31.60 1.70
N TYR A 94 1.08 30.81 2.23
CA TYR A 94 1.38 29.78 3.21
C TYR A 94 2.39 28.76 2.67
N GLY A 95 2.20 28.27 1.44
CA GLY A 95 3.13 27.33 0.82
C GLY A 95 4.53 27.92 0.63
N LEU A 96 4.61 29.17 0.17
CA LEU A 96 5.90 29.87 0.01
C LEU A 96 6.64 30.00 1.35
N ALA A 97 5.95 30.41 2.42
CA ALA A 97 6.54 30.50 3.76
C ALA A 97 7.01 29.14 4.30
N ALA A 98 6.24 28.08 4.06
CA ALA A 98 6.65 26.72 4.43
C ALA A 98 7.90 26.29 3.64
N ALA A 99 7.94 26.54 2.33
CA ALA A 99 9.07 26.19 1.47
C ALA A 99 10.38 26.88 1.91
N THR A 100 10.31 28.13 2.39
CA THR A 100 11.47 28.88 2.90
C THR A 100 11.87 28.48 4.33
N GLY A 101 11.06 27.66 5.02
CA GLY A 101 11.30 27.27 6.41
C GLY A 101 10.88 28.32 7.43
N ASP A 102 10.11 29.34 7.02
CA ASP A 102 9.55 30.35 7.92
C ASP A 102 8.28 29.82 8.59
N GLY A 103 8.47 28.96 9.59
CA GLY A 103 7.37 28.34 10.33
C GLY A 103 6.49 29.36 11.09
N ALA A 104 7.05 30.49 11.51
CA ALA A 104 6.29 31.53 12.19
C ALA A 104 5.29 32.19 11.24
N THR A 105 5.74 32.62 10.06
CA THR A 105 4.86 33.20 9.03
C THR A 105 3.85 32.17 8.53
N ALA A 106 4.28 30.92 8.30
CA ALA A 106 3.37 29.85 7.90
C ALA A 106 2.24 29.64 8.93
N ASN A 107 2.54 29.64 10.24
CA ASN A 107 1.53 29.48 11.28
C ASN A 107 0.56 30.68 11.38
N LEU A 108 1.06 31.90 11.18
CA LEU A 108 0.22 33.10 11.12
C LEU A 108 -0.76 33.03 9.92
N MET A 109 -0.26 32.67 8.74
CA MET A 109 -1.09 32.50 7.54
C MET A 109 -2.11 31.38 7.69
N ARG A 110 -1.73 30.28 8.35
CA ARG A 110 -2.67 29.20 8.66
C ARG A 110 -3.82 29.66 9.57
N SER A 111 -3.52 30.53 10.53
CA SER A 111 -4.52 31.08 11.45
C SER A 111 -5.49 32.03 10.75
N SER A 112 -5.03 32.80 9.75
CA SER A 112 -5.88 33.72 8.99
C SER A 112 -6.81 33.00 7.99
N LEU A 113 -6.37 31.86 7.45
CA LEU A 113 -7.17 31.04 6.52
C LEU A 113 -8.53 30.63 7.12
N GLY A 114 -8.60 30.30 8.40
CA GLY A 114 -9.86 29.94 9.06
C GLY A 114 -10.91 31.07 9.10
N ALA A 115 -10.47 32.33 9.16
CA ALA A 115 -11.38 33.48 9.04
C ALA A 115 -11.87 33.67 7.60
N GLN A 116 -10.98 33.52 6.62
CA GLN A 116 -11.32 33.65 5.19
C GLN A 116 -12.27 32.55 4.72
N LEU A 117 -12.08 31.31 5.18
CA LEU A 117 -12.96 30.19 4.84
C LEU A 117 -14.41 30.44 5.29
N ARG A 118 -14.62 31.08 6.45
CA ARG A 118 -15.95 31.45 6.94
C ARG A 118 -16.64 32.54 6.11
N ALA A 119 -15.88 33.33 5.35
CA ALA A 119 -16.41 34.34 4.45
C ALA A 119 -16.85 33.77 3.09
N VAL A 120 -16.51 32.51 2.78
CA VAL A 120 -16.90 31.89 1.51
C VAL A 120 -18.37 31.43 1.59
N PRO A 121 -19.25 31.92 0.70
CA PRO A 121 -20.69 31.69 0.80
C PRO A 121 -21.11 30.26 0.40
N ASP A 122 -20.35 29.62 -0.48
CA ASP A 122 -20.68 28.31 -1.04
C ASP A 122 -19.45 27.37 -1.04
N PRO A 123 -19.50 26.23 -0.32
CA PRO A 123 -18.47 25.20 -0.34
C PRO A 123 -18.10 24.68 -1.74
N GLU A 124 -19.02 24.70 -2.72
CA GLU A 124 -18.72 24.26 -4.10
C GLU A 124 -17.64 25.15 -4.74
N MET A 125 -17.58 26.44 -4.38
CA MET A 125 -16.56 27.34 -4.90
C MET A 125 -15.16 26.98 -4.41
N LEU A 126 -15.05 26.44 -3.19
CA LEU A 126 -13.78 25.91 -2.66
C LEU A 126 -13.37 24.62 -3.38
N LEU A 127 -14.33 23.77 -3.76
CA LEU A 127 -14.04 22.59 -4.58
C LEU A 127 -13.51 23.00 -5.97
N ARG A 128 -14.09 24.04 -6.59
CA ARG A 128 -13.60 24.61 -7.85
C ARG A 128 -12.18 25.18 -7.71
N LEU A 129 -11.93 25.94 -6.65
CA LEU A 129 -10.60 26.46 -6.34
C LEU A 129 -9.58 25.32 -6.16
N ARG A 130 -9.90 24.31 -5.34
CA ARG A 130 -9.03 23.14 -5.12
C ARG A 130 -8.71 22.44 -6.44
N ALA A 131 -9.71 22.20 -7.27
CA ALA A 131 -9.53 21.54 -8.55
C ALA A 131 -8.62 22.35 -9.49
N TYR A 132 -8.82 23.67 -9.56
CA TYR A 132 -7.97 24.58 -10.32
C TYR A 132 -6.52 24.56 -9.82
N GLN A 133 -6.31 24.71 -8.51
CA GLN A 133 -4.97 24.67 -7.91
C GLN A 133 -4.30 23.30 -8.03
N THR A 134 -5.07 22.20 -8.01
CA THR A 134 -4.56 20.84 -8.24
C THR A 134 -3.98 20.74 -9.65
N ARG A 135 -4.69 21.24 -10.66
CA ARG A 135 -4.22 21.26 -12.05
C ARG A 135 -2.94 22.08 -12.20
N ASP A 136 -2.89 23.27 -11.60
CA ASP A 136 -1.69 24.11 -11.58
C ASP A 136 -0.51 23.38 -10.91
N PHE A 137 -0.72 22.76 -9.74
CA PHE A 137 0.31 22.01 -9.04
C PHE A 137 0.88 20.88 -9.90
N LEU A 138 0.03 20.12 -10.59
CA LEU A 138 0.50 19.04 -11.48
C LEU A 138 1.33 19.57 -12.65
N ARG A 139 0.98 20.74 -13.19
CA ARG A 139 1.77 21.41 -14.25
C ARG A 139 3.15 21.81 -13.72
N GLU A 140 3.21 22.47 -12.56
CA GLU A 140 4.47 22.85 -11.92
C GLU A 140 5.32 21.62 -11.56
N LEU A 141 4.68 20.54 -11.09
CA LEU A 141 5.35 19.29 -10.78
C LEU A 141 5.92 18.61 -12.03
N ALA A 142 5.22 18.67 -13.17
CA ALA A 142 5.73 18.17 -14.44
C ALA A 142 6.95 18.99 -14.93
N ALA A 143 6.93 20.31 -14.78
CA ALA A 143 8.08 21.16 -15.08
C ALA A 143 9.27 20.85 -14.17
N PHE A 144 9.01 20.57 -12.89
CA PHE A 144 10.00 20.10 -11.94
C PHE A 144 10.61 18.75 -12.34
N GLU A 145 9.80 17.78 -12.79
CA GLU A 145 10.33 16.51 -13.30
C GLU A 145 11.22 16.70 -14.53
N ALA A 146 10.84 17.59 -15.45
CA ALA A 146 11.61 17.84 -16.66
C ALA A 146 12.97 18.51 -16.38
N THR A 147 13.02 19.44 -15.41
CA THR A 147 14.17 20.33 -15.20
C THR A 147 14.98 20.01 -13.94
N GLY A 148 14.38 19.31 -12.96
CA GLY A 148 14.93 19.15 -11.61
C GLY A 148 14.93 20.42 -10.75
N VAL A 149 14.48 21.56 -11.30
CA VAL A 149 14.50 22.87 -10.66
C VAL A 149 13.11 23.20 -10.12
N GLU A 150 13.06 23.58 -8.85
CA GLU A 150 11.82 23.93 -8.18
C GLU A 150 11.40 25.37 -8.55
N SER A 151 10.27 25.49 -9.26
CA SER A 151 9.69 26.78 -9.63
C SER A 151 9.07 27.49 -8.43
N GLN A 152 8.83 28.80 -8.56
CA GLN A 152 8.08 29.55 -7.55
C GLN A 152 6.64 29.00 -7.39
N GLY A 153 5.96 28.67 -8.50
CA GLY A 153 4.63 28.07 -8.44
C GLY A 153 4.59 26.74 -7.70
N LEU A 154 5.64 25.92 -7.83
CA LEU A 154 5.75 24.68 -7.05
C LEU A 154 5.94 24.95 -5.56
N LYS A 155 6.70 25.99 -5.17
CA LYS A 155 6.86 26.39 -3.76
C LYS A 155 5.54 26.91 -3.18
N GLU A 156 4.84 27.76 -3.92
CA GLU A 156 3.55 28.32 -3.53
C GLU A 156 2.49 27.23 -3.30
N LEU A 157 2.35 26.29 -4.25
CA LEU A 157 1.30 25.27 -4.17
C LEU A 157 1.73 24.04 -3.36
N GLY A 158 2.93 23.55 -3.62
CA GLY A 158 3.50 22.35 -3.00
C GLY A 158 4.10 22.58 -1.62
N GLY A 159 4.41 23.82 -1.26
CA GLY A 159 5.11 24.13 -0.02
C GLY A 159 6.44 23.39 0.06
N GLU A 160 6.59 22.57 1.08
CA GLU A 160 7.81 21.78 1.30
C GLU A 160 7.90 20.51 0.46
N PHE A 161 6.93 20.26 -0.44
CA PHE A 161 6.79 19.00 -1.17
C PHE A 161 8.11 18.53 -1.80
N ALA A 162 8.82 19.37 -2.56
CA ALA A 162 10.02 18.95 -3.26
C ALA A 162 11.16 18.58 -2.29
N ARG A 163 11.28 19.27 -1.15
CA ARG A 163 12.25 18.97 -0.09
C ARG A 163 11.91 17.65 0.60
N THR A 164 10.65 17.51 1.03
CA THR A 164 10.17 16.30 1.72
C THR A 164 10.21 15.07 0.83
N ALA A 165 9.81 15.19 -0.43
CA ALA A 165 9.84 14.09 -1.39
C ALA A 165 11.28 13.63 -1.70
N ARG A 166 12.25 14.56 -1.78
CA ARG A 166 13.67 14.19 -1.89
C ARG A 166 14.18 13.49 -0.63
N ALA A 167 13.89 14.04 0.55
CA ALA A 167 14.28 13.45 1.82
C ALA A 167 13.69 12.05 2.05
N ALA A 168 12.47 11.81 1.53
CA ALA A 168 11.80 10.53 1.56
C ALA A 168 12.26 9.56 0.45
N GLY A 169 13.14 9.97 -0.46
CA GLY A 169 13.57 9.15 -1.60
C GLY A 169 12.50 8.95 -2.68
N TRP A 170 11.44 9.76 -2.66
CA TRP A 170 10.36 9.74 -3.65
C TRP A 170 10.70 10.45 -4.95
N VAL A 171 11.86 11.12 -4.99
CA VAL A 171 12.40 11.80 -6.17
C VAL A 171 13.74 11.17 -6.50
N GLN A 172 13.88 10.67 -7.72
CA GLN A 172 15.09 10.03 -8.22
C GLN A 172 15.70 10.86 -9.37
N PRO A 173 17.03 10.97 -9.49
CA PRO A 173 17.66 11.61 -10.65
C PRO A 173 17.25 10.94 -11.96
N ARG A 174 16.96 11.73 -13.00
CA ARG A 174 16.65 11.24 -14.36
C ARG A 174 17.19 12.17 -15.43
N GLY A 175 18.38 11.87 -15.94
CA GLY A 175 19.03 12.72 -16.95
C GLY A 175 19.26 14.13 -16.41
N SER A 176 18.80 15.14 -17.15
CA SER A 176 18.83 16.54 -16.72
C SER A 176 17.75 16.93 -15.70
N GLY A 177 16.80 16.03 -15.43
CA GLY A 177 15.66 16.29 -14.53
C GLY A 177 15.57 15.26 -13.42
N VAL A 178 14.35 15.05 -12.93
CA VAL A 178 14.05 14.10 -11.87
C VAL A 178 12.79 13.29 -12.19
N ARG A 179 12.69 12.11 -11.59
CA ARG A 179 11.49 11.28 -11.61
C ARG A 179 10.84 11.29 -10.24
N VAL A 180 9.59 11.73 -10.17
CA VAL A 180 8.75 11.59 -8.99
C VAL A 180 8.09 10.21 -9.04
N LEU A 181 8.31 9.39 -8.01
CA LEU A 181 7.84 8.01 -7.95
C LEU A 181 6.32 7.88 -7.86
N ALA A 182 5.64 8.88 -7.30
CA ALA A 182 4.18 8.92 -7.29
C ALA A 182 3.66 8.97 -8.73
N ASP A 183 2.65 8.14 -9.03
CA ASP A 183 1.95 8.20 -10.31
C ASP A 183 1.02 9.43 -10.39
N HIS A 184 0.41 9.65 -11.55
CA HIS A 184 -0.43 10.83 -11.78
C HIS A 184 -1.62 10.93 -10.80
N ALA A 185 -2.26 9.80 -10.48
CA ALA A 185 -3.38 9.78 -9.53
C ALA A 185 -2.90 10.08 -8.10
N THR A 186 -1.80 9.47 -7.67
CA THR A 186 -1.21 9.68 -6.35
C THR A 186 -0.76 11.13 -6.17
N ARG A 187 -0.20 11.78 -7.20
CA ARG A 187 0.18 13.21 -7.14
C ARG A 187 -1.03 14.11 -6.85
N ARG A 188 -2.17 13.83 -7.47
CA ARG A 188 -3.44 14.53 -7.18
C ARG A 188 -3.87 14.33 -5.74
N VAL A 189 -3.86 13.09 -5.28
CA VAL A 189 -4.23 12.75 -3.89
C VAL A 189 -3.30 13.42 -2.89
N LEU A 190 -1.98 13.43 -3.13
CA LEU A 190 -1.01 14.11 -2.27
C LEU A 190 -1.31 15.62 -2.16
N PHE A 191 -1.60 16.27 -3.29
CA PHE A 191 -1.98 17.68 -3.28
C PHE A 191 -3.31 17.91 -2.55
N ARG A 192 -4.35 17.11 -2.84
CA ARG A 192 -5.66 17.24 -2.18
C ARG A 192 -5.57 17.02 -0.67
N LYS A 193 -4.80 16.02 -0.24
CA LYS A 193 -4.53 15.75 1.18
C LYS A 193 -3.89 16.95 1.84
N ARG A 194 -2.81 17.47 1.26
CA ARG A 194 -2.14 18.68 1.73
C ARG A 194 -3.10 19.87 1.80
N TRP A 195 -3.86 20.09 0.74
CA TRP A 195 -4.80 21.20 0.64
C TRP A 195 -5.84 21.15 1.77
N GLY A 196 -6.45 19.98 1.99
CA GLY A 196 -7.39 19.76 3.08
C GLY A 196 -6.75 19.92 4.46
N GLU A 197 -5.53 19.39 4.65
CA GLU A 197 -4.80 19.52 5.91
C GLU A 197 -4.47 20.98 6.25
N VAL A 198 -4.01 21.78 5.27
CA VAL A 198 -3.68 23.20 5.47
C VAL A 198 -4.93 24.00 5.83
N LEU A 199 -6.02 23.78 5.09
CA LEU A 199 -7.29 24.48 5.30
C LEU A 199 -8.13 23.90 6.44
N GLN A 200 -7.69 22.80 7.06
CA GLN A 200 -8.45 22.04 8.07
C GLN A 200 -9.83 21.58 7.55
N LEU A 201 -9.91 21.24 6.27
CA LEU A 201 -11.10 20.70 5.59
C LEU A 201 -10.85 19.22 5.27
N LEU A 202 -11.03 18.36 6.28
CA LEU A 202 -10.74 16.92 6.20
C LEU A 202 -11.98 16.05 6.00
N ASP A 203 -13.17 16.61 6.23
CA ASP A 203 -14.45 15.93 6.09
C ASP A 203 -15.08 16.15 4.71
N GLU A 204 -16.11 15.37 4.38
CA GLU A 204 -16.90 15.56 3.15
C GLU A 204 -17.45 17.00 3.04
N PRO A 205 -17.43 17.62 1.84
CA PRO A 205 -17.00 17.09 0.53
C PRO A 205 -15.50 17.27 0.22
N PHE A 206 -14.70 17.70 1.19
CA PHE A 206 -13.28 18.06 1.01
C PHE A 206 -12.31 16.93 1.32
N GLY A 207 -12.74 15.95 2.13
CA GLY A 207 -11.98 14.75 2.45
C GLY A 207 -11.51 13.98 1.21
N LEU A 208 -10.56 13.08 1.46
CA LEU A 208 -10.22 12.06 0.48
C LEU A 208 -11.28 10.98 0.49
N THR A 209 -11.68 10.52 -0.69
CA THR A 209 -12.51 9.32 -0.80
C THR A 209 -11.70 8.08 -0.39
N LEU A 210 -12.40 6.97 -0.08
CA LEU A 210 -11.73 5.71 0.29
C LEU A 210 -10.73 5.23 -0.78
N ASP A 211 -11.05 5.38 -2.07
CA ASP A 211 -10.15 4.99 -3.15
C ASP A 211 -8.91 5.90 -3.27
N GLU A 212 -9.04 7.17 -2.89
CA GLU A 212 -7.90 8.08 -2.77
C GLU A 212 -7.03 7.73 -1.57
N GLU A 213 -7.62 7.41 -0.41
CA GLU A 213 -6.87 6.92 0.76
C GLU A 213 -6.16 5.60 0.46
N ARG A 214 -6.79 4.69 -0.30
CA ARG A 214 -6.14 3.47 -0.81
C ARG A 214 -4.96 3.79 -1.71
N ALA A 215 -5.09 4.75 -2.63
CA ALA A 215 -3.99 5.14 -3.52
C ALA A 215 -2.82 5.75 -2.74
N PHE A 216 -3.10 6.64 -1.79
CA PHE A 216 -2.11 7.25 -0.92
C PHE A 216 -1.38 6.19 -0.08
N HIS A 217 -2.10 5.32 0.61
CA HIS A 217 -1.48 4.29 1.44
C HIS A 217 -0.76 3.22 0.60
N ALA A 218 -1.27 2.84 -0.57
CA ALA A 218 -0.56 1.97 -1.50
C ALA A 218 0.79 2.56 -1.92
N PHE A 219 0.85 3.87 -2.17
CA PHE A 219 2.10 4.57 -2.44
C PHE A 219 3.05 4.53 -1.24
N LEU A 220 2.57 4.85 -0.04
CA LEU A 220 3.38 4.78 1.19
C LEU A 220 3.88 3.36 1.49
N PHE A 221 3.15 2.34 1.09
CA PHE A 221 3.54 0.94 1.32
C PHE A 221 4.67 0.52 0.40
N ARG A 222 4.67 1.02 -0.84
CA ARG A 222 5.74 0.79 -1.83
C ARG A 222 6.96 1.66 -1.56
N HIS A 223 6.75 2.85 -1.02
CA HIS A 223 7.77 3.88 -0.82
C HIS A 223 7.71 4.43 0.61
N PRO A 224 8.01 3.61 1.64
CA PRO A 224 7.94 4.03 3.03
C PRO A 224 8.87 5.22 3.29
N VAL A 225 8.41 6.16 4.11
CA VAL A 225 9.24 7.31 4.52
C VAL A 225 10.16 6.85 5.63
N VAL A 226 11.42 6.63 5.28
CA VAL A 226 12.42 6.16 6.24
C VAL A 226 13.47 7.25 6.44
N HIS A 227 13.51 7.84 7.64
CA HIS A 227 14.57 8.75 8.03
C HIS A 227 15.73 7.93 8.58
N VAL A 228 16.67 7.60 7.70
CA VAL A 228 17.82 6.79 8.07
C VAL A 228 19.08 7.65 7.99
N PRO A 229 19.92 7.70 9.05
CA PRO A 229 21.20 8.37 8.99
C PRO A 229 22.05 7.91 7.81
N GLN A 230 22.90 8.80 7.31
CA GLN A 230 23.88 8.41 6.28
C GLN A 230 24.79 7.31 6.85
N GLY A 231 25.04 6.27 6.05
CA GLY A 231 25.88 5.13 6.43
C GLY A 231 25.16 3.96 7.12
N THR A 232 23.85 4.05 7.39
CA THR A 232 23.12 2.87 7.89
C THR A 232 23.08 1.77 6.85
N ASP A 233 23.34 0.56 7.34
CA ASP A 233 23.37 -0.67 6.58
C ASP A 233 22.00 -0.98 5.93
N PRO A 234 21.97 -1.84 4.89
CA PRO A 234 20.72 -2.20 4.23
C PRO A 234 19.68 -2.79 5.18
N GLN A 235 20.11 -3.56 6.19
CA GLN A 235 19.20 -4.21 7.14
C GLN A 235 18.52 -3.20 8.06
N GLY A 236 19.24 -2.22 8.61
CA GLY A 236 18.65 -1.15 9.41
C GLY A 236 17.60 -0.35 8.63
N ARG A 237 17.84 -0.08 7.34
CA ARG A 237 16.84 0.56 6.45
C ARG A 237 15.57 -0.27 6.32
N CYS A 238 15.71 -1.59 6.12
CA CYS A 238 14.57 -2.50 6.04
C CYS A 238 13.77 -2.56 7.35
N GLN A 239 14.45 -2.54 8.50
CA GLN A 239 13.79 -2.51 9.81
C GLN A 239 13.00 -1.22 10.00
N SER A 240 13.61 -0.05 9.78
CA SER A 240 12.92 1.24 9.90
C SER A 240 11.76 1.37 8.92
N ALA A 241 11.87 0.81 7.71
CA ALA A 241 10.76 0.71 6.76
C ALA A 241 9.61 -0.13 7.32
N ASN A 242 9.88 -1.33 7.87
CA ASN A 242 8.86 -2.18 8.46
C ASN A 242 8.18 -1.54 9.68
N GLU A 243 8.92 -0.80 10.51
CA GLU A 243 8.34 -0.04 11.62
C GLU A 243 7.42 1.09 11.15
N TYR A 244 7.82 1.80 10.10
CA TYR A 244 6.97 2.79 9.45
C TYR A 244 5.67 2.17 8.94
N LEU A 245 5.78 1.05 8.21
CA LEU A 245 4.64 0.32 7.67
C LEU A 245 3.71 -0.18 8.78
N LEU A 246 4.25 -0.67 9.89
CA LEU A 246 3.46 -1.17 11.01
C LEU A 246 2.53 -0.08 11.56
N ARG A 247 3.03 1.15 11.72
CA ARG A 247 2.21 2.30 12.13
C ARG A 247 1.15 2.64 11.07
N LYS A 248 1.52 2.63 9.79
CA LYS A 248 0.60 2.99 8.70
C LYS A 248 -0.50 1.97 8.47
N VAL A 249 -0.23 0.69 8.69
CA VAL A 249 -1.22 -0.39 8.58
C VAL A 249 -2.34 -0.21 9.59
N THR A 250 -2.02 0.12 10.84
CA THR A 250 -3.04 0.38 11.88
C THR A 250 -3.93 1.56 11.50
N VAL A 251 -3.31 2.66 11.04
CA VAL A 251 -4.05 3.86 10.62
C VAL A 251 -4.96 3.55 9.43
N PHE A 252 -4.45 2.85 8.41
CA PHE A 252 -5.22 2.51 7.23
C PHE A 252 -6.34 1.49 7.52
N GLY A 253 -6.08 0.49 8.36
CA GLY A 253 -7.07 -0.52 8.77
C GLY A 253 -8.28 0.08 9.48
N ALA A 254 -8.09 1.17 10.24
CA ALA A 254 -9.19 1.92 10.85
C ALA A 254 -10.06 2.65 9.80
N MET A 255 -9.49 3.04 8.65
CA MET A 255 -10.21 3.70 7.56
C MET A 255 -10.88 2.69 6.61
N ASP A 256 -10.22 1.55 6.35
CA ASP A 256 -10.69 0.51 5.44
C ASP A 256 -10.79 -0.85 6.17
N PRO A 257 -11.96 -1.17 6.74
CA PRO A 257 -12.18 -2.46 7.41
C PRO A 257 -12.03 -3.68 6.49
N THR A 258 -12.07 -3.50 5.16
CA THR A 258 -11.88 -4.60 4.21
C THR A 258 -10.41 -4.98 4.02
N TYR A 259 -9.49 -4.17 4.54
CA TYR A 259 -8.06 -4.43 4.47
C TYR A 259 -7.63 -5.47 5.53
N PRO A 260 -6.81 -6.49 5.19
CA PRO A 260 -6.42 -7.57 6.11
C PRO A 260 -5.36 -7.09 7.14
N THR A 261 -5.77 -6.19 8.03
CA THR A 261 -4.91 -5.44 8.96
C THR A 261 -4.13 -6.36 9.89
N ASP A 262 -4.83 -7.25 10.59
CA ASP A 262 -4.22 -8.19 11.54
C ASP A 262 -3.19 -9.10 10.87
N TYR A 263 -3.50 -9.62 9.67
CA TYR A 263 -2.55 -10.43 8.90
C TYR A 263 -1.27 -9.65 8.58
N VAL A 264 -1.40 -8.43 8.06
CA VAL A 264 -0.25 -7.61 7.67
C VAL A 264 0.57 -7.18 8.89
N GLN A 265 -0.06 -6.82 10.00
CA GLN A 265 0.63 -6.52 11.25
C GLN A 265 1.47 -7.71 11.72
N GLY A 266 0.88 -8.92 11.71
CA GLY A 266 1.59 -10.16 12.03
C GLY A 266 2.84 -10.38 11.17
N LEU A 267 2.72 -10.19 9.84
CA LEU A 267 3.87 -10.31 8.93
C LEU A 267 4.96 -9.29 9.21
N LEU A 268 4.59 -8.03 9.46
CA LEU A 268 5.54 -6.97 9.77
C LEU A 268 6.26 -7.22 11.09
N LEU A 269 5.56 -7.72 12.11
CA LEU A 269 6.16 -8.11 13.39
C LEU A 269 7.17 -9.26 13.24
N LEU A 270 6.86 -10.25 12.39
CA LEU A 270 7.82 -11.31 12.06
C LEU A 270 9.05 -10.78 11.33
N ARG A 271 8.89 -9.82 10.40
CA ARG A 271 10.02 -9.16 9.72
C ARG A 271 10.86 -8.27 10.64
N LEU A 272 10.30 -7.84 11.77
CA LEU A 272 10.97 -7.08 12.82
C LEU A 272 11.58 -7.99 13.90
N ASP A 273 11.61 -9.32 13.68
CA ASP A 273 12.11 -10.32 14.63
C ASP A 273 11.37 -10.31 15.97
N ARG A 274 10.05 -10.09 15.93
CA ARG A 274 9.17 -10.08 17.12
C ARG A 274 8.12 -11.19 17.03
N PRO A 275 8.53 -12.48 16.99
CA PRO A 275 7.61 -13.60 16.78
C PRO A 275 6.56 -13.73 17.89
N GLN A 276 6.92 -13.45 19.15
CA GLN A 276 5.97 -13.56 20.26
C GLN A 276 4.77 -12.62 20.11
N VAL A 277 5.02 -11.39 19.66
CA VAL A 277 3.97 -10.37 19.47
C VAL A 277 3.15 -10.63 18.19
N ALA A 278 3.73 -11.34 17.21
CA ALA A 278 3.07 -11.65 15.95
C ALA A 278 1.99 -12.73 16.06
N VAL A 279 2.04 -13.60 17.08
CA VAL A 279 1.10 -14.72 17.26
C VAL A 279 -0.35 -14.24 17.35
N GLU A 280 -0.59 -13.25 18.21
CA GLU A 280 -1.94 -12.74 18.50
C GLU A 280 -2.67 -12.16 17.27
N PRO A 281 -2.12 -11.19 16.51
CA PRO A 281 -2.79 -10.67 15.32
C PRO A 281 -2.96 -11.76 14.24
N LEU A 282 -2.00 -12.67 14.06
CA LEU A 282 -2.14 -13.76 13.10
C LEU A 282 -3.25 -14.75 13.49
N ALA A 283 -3.37 -15.08 14.78
CA ALA A 283 -4.44 -15.94 15.31
C ALA A 283 -5.81 -15.29 15.08
N ARG A 284 -5.97 -14.03 15.48
CA ARG A 284 -7.21 -13.26 15.27
C ARG A 284 -7.63 -13.22 13.80
N PHE A 285 -6.67 -13.03 12.89
CA PHE A 285 -6.97 -13.04 11.45
C PHE A 285 -7.46 -14.40 10.97
N VAL A 286 -6.80 -15.50 11.37
CA VAL A 286 -7.17 -16.88 10.97
C VAL A 286 -8.55 -17.27 11.52
N GLU A 287 -8.86 -16.86 12.75
CA GLU A 287 -10.17 -17.09 13.37
C GLU A 287 -11.29 -16.30 12.69
N GLY A 288 -11.04 -15.02 12.40
CA GLY A 288 -12.02 -14.16 11.74
C GLY A 288 -12.21 -14.44 10.24
N ASN A 289 -11.26 -15.13 9.60
CA ASN A 289 -11.26 -15.39 8.16
C ASN A 289 -10.89 -16.85 7.89
N PRO A 290 -11.75 -17.85 8.19
CA PRO A 290 -11.39 -19.27 8.03
C PRO A 290 -11.13 -19.70 6.59
N ASP A 291 -11.77 -19.03 5.61
CA ASP A 291 -11.71 -19.35 4.17
C ASP A 291 -11.35 -18.13 3.29
N GLY A 292 -10.69 -17.13 3.89
CA GLY A 292 -10.28 -15.90 3.20
C GLY A 292 -9.09 -16.11 2.24
N PRO A 293 -8.86 -15.14 1.32
CA PRO A 293 -7.81 -15.23 0.30
C PRO A 293 -6.39 -15.32 0.87
N TYR A 294 -6.18 -14.89 2.12
CA TYR A 294 -4.87 -14.91 2.79
C TYR A 294 -4.78 -15.97 3.90
N THR A 295 -5.81 -16.79 4.12
CA THR A 295 -5.87 -17.64 5.32
C THR A 295 -4.80 -18.71 5.37
N LEU A 296 -4.51 -19.35 4.24
CA LEU A 296 -3.42 -20.34 4.17
C LEU A 296 -2.06 -19.69 4.46
N HIS A 297 -1.83 -18.46 3.96
CA HIS A 297 -0.61 -17.72 4.25
C HIS A 297 -0.52 -17.30 5.72
N ALA A 298 -1.64 -16.87 6.31
CA ALA A 298 -1.71 -16.52 7.72
C ALA A 298 -1.45 -17.74 8.64
N ARG A 299 -2.01 -18.91 8.31
CA ARG A 299 -1.74 -20.17 9.04
C ARG A 299 -0.25 -20.58 8.96
N ASN A 300 0.36 -20.43 7.78
CA ASN A 300 1.80 -20.67 7.59
C ASN A 300 2.66 -19.72 8.44
N ALA A 301 2.31 -18.42 8.44
CA ALA A 301 3.00 -17.41 9.22
C ALA A 301 2.80 -17.60 10.73
N LEU A 302 1.60 -17.99 11.16
CA LEU A 302 1.28 -18.27 12.57
C LEU A 302 2.11 -19.45 13.11
N ARG A 303 2.18 -20.55 12.35
CA ARG A 303 3.05 -21.69 12.72
C ARG A 303 4.51 -21.28 12.79
N TYR A 304 4.98 -20.51 11.80
CA TYR A 304 6.34 -19.96 11.83
C TYR A 304 6.59 -19.11 13.09
N ALA A 305 5.65 -18.24 13.47
CA ALA A 305 5.74 -17.42 14.68
C ALA A 305 5.85 -18.27 15.95
N GLN A 306 4.98 -19.28 16.09
CA GLN A 306 4.96 -20.20 17.22
C GLN A 306 6.27 -20.99 17.35
N ASP A 307 6.79 -21.52 16.23
CA ASP A 307 8.05 -22.26 16.20
C ASP A 307 9.23 -21.38 16.65
N GLN A 308 9.28 -20.12 16.19
CA GLN A 308 10.33 -19.17 16.59
C GLN A 308 10.20 -18.78 18.08
N THR A 309 8.98 -18.50 18.56
CA THR A 309 8.73 -18.23 19.98
C THR A 309 9.17 -19.39 20.86
N HIS A 310 8.88 -20.64 20.46
CA HIS A 310 9.29 -21.82 21.22
C HIS A 310 10.82 -21.94 21.29
N LYS A 311 11.53 -21.70 20.18
CA LYS A 311 13.00 -21.70 20.16
C LYS A 311 13.61 -20.64 21.08
N LEU A 312 13.03 -19.45 21.12
CA LEU A 312 13.48 -18.36 22.00
C LEU A 312 13.29 -18.66 23.49
N LEU A 313 12.27 -19.45 23.85
CA LEU A 313 12.03 -19.84 25.25
C LEU A 313 12.94 -20.99 25.74
N MET A 314 13.55 -21.72 24.81
CA MET A 314 14.45 -22.85 25.11
C MET A 314 15.93 -22.44 25.18
N GLN A 315 16.25 -21.18 24.86
CA GLN A 315 17.59 -20.59 24.99
C GLN A 315 17.70 -19.85 26.32
#